data_AF-A0A1Y3CH86-F1
#
_entry.id   AF-A0A1Y3CH86-F1
#
_cell.length_a   1.000
_cell.length_b   1.000
_cell.length_c   1.000
_cell.angle_alpha   90.00
_cell.angle_beta   90.00
_cell.angle_gamma   90.00
#
_symmetry.space_group_name_H-M   'P 1'
#
loop_
_entity.id
_entity.type
_entity.pdbx_description
1 polymer ?
#
loop_
_entity_poly.entity_id
_entity_poly.type
_entity_poly.pdbx_seq_one_letter_code
_entity_poly.pdbx_strand_id
1 'polypeptide(L)'
;MKKLLTALCFISTLPFSSQLYANNETTCKEVKFQSTDSTWAGHYYLQGVMEVGSELLLEPNGKFKWYLAVGALDQYAEGTWWKNGNCIGLKAASQYAKNLEIFPTRLEIHDKDLAVTWLGGHQDGVYHLAE
;
A
#
# COMPACT_ATOMS: atom_id res chain seq x y z
N MET A 1 -65.03 6.31 -33.98
CA MET A 1 -65.48 6.95 -32.71
C MET A 1 -64.69 6.37 -31.55
N LYS A 2 -64.31 7.22 -30.60
CA LYS A 2 -63.68 6.95 -29.29
C LYS A 2 -62.18 6.61 -29.28
N LYS A 3 -61.42 7.66 -28.95
CA LYS A 3 -60.12 7.66 -28.30
C LYS A 3 -60.22 6.94 -26.95
N LEU A 4 -59.18 6.21 -26.54
CA LEU A 4 -58.81 6.02 -25.14
C LEU A 4 -57.30 5.75 -25.05
N LEU A 5 -56.61 6.66 -24.37
CA LEU A 5 -55.25 6.54 -23.90
C LEU A 5 -55.18 5.43 -22.85
N THR A 6 -54.13 4.60 -22.87
CA THR A 6 -53.48 4.14 -21.64
C THR A 6 -52.00 3.90 -21.90
N ALA A 7 -51.17 4.66 -21.19
CA ALA A 7 -49.73 4.52 -21.14
C ALA A 7 -49.33 3.25 -20.37
N LEU A 8 -48.38 2.49 -20.91
CA LEU A 8 -47.65 1.46 -20.17
C LEU A 8 -46.16 1.78 -20.31
N CYS A 9 -45.68 2.66 -19.44
CA CYS A 9 -44.26 2.81 -19.18
C CYS A 9 -43.76 1.51 -18.55
N PHE A 10 -43.07 0.67 -19.32
CA PHE A 10 -42.22 -0.36 -18.74
C PHE A 10 -41.05 0.34 -18.05
N ILE A 11 -41.18 0.56 -16.75
CA ILE A 11 -40.08 0.96 -15.90
C ILE A 11 -39.16 -0.27 -15.81
N SER A 12 -38.17 -0.34 -16.70
CA SER A 12 -37.06 -1.25 -16.56
C SER A 12 -36.22 -0.80 -15.37
N THR A 13 -36.53 -1.28 -14.18
CA THR A 13 -35.62 -1.16 -13.04
C THR A 13 -34.42 -2.06 -13.33
N LEU A 14 -33.38 -1.50 -13.94
CA LEU A 14 -32.06 -2.10 -13.86
C LEU A 14 -31.68 -2.09 -12.38
N PRO A 15 -31.49 -3.24 -11.71
CA PRO A 15 -30.73 -3.21 -10.48
C PRO A 15 -29.31 -2.85 -10.91
N PHE A 16 -28.97 -1.56 -10.86
CA PHE A 16 -27.61 -1.15 -10.57
C PHE A 16 -27.35 -1.68 -9.16
N SER A 17 -27.03 -2.96 -9.07
CA SER A 17 -26.27 -3.50 -7.97
C SER A 17 -24.96 -2.72 -8.03
N SER A 18 -24.92 -1.60 -7.31
CA SER A 18 -23.68 -1.07 -6.81
C SER A 18 -23.06 -2.23 -6.03
N GLN A 19 -22.20 -2.99 -6.70
CA GLN A 19 -21.17 -3.73 -6.03
C GLN A 19 -20.44 -2.65 -5.25
N LEU A 20 -20.82 -2.48 -3.99
CA LEU A 20 -19.92 -2.00 -2.97
C LEU A 20 -18.73 -2.95 -3.11
N TYR A 21 -17.76 -2.53 -3.90
CA TYR A 21 -16.41 -3.04 -3.84
C TYR A 21 -15.94 -2.67 -2.42
N ALA A 22 -16.34 -3.48 -1.44
CA ALA A 22 -15.46 -3.85 -0.36
C ALA A 22 -14.50 -4.87 -0.97
N ASN A 23 -13.73 -4.42 -1.97
CA ASN A 23 -12.50 -5.07 -2.32
C ASN A 23 -11.57 -4.75 -1.17
N ASN A 24 -10.96 -5.80 -0.67
CA ASN A 24 -9.97 -5.77 0.38
C ASN A 24 -8.71 -5.21 -0.28
N GLU A 25 -8.73 -3.92 -0.63
CA GLU A 25 -7.66 -3.15 -1.31
C GLU A 25 -6.45 -2.96 -0.39
N THR A 26 -6.17 -3.92 0.49
CA THR A 26 -5.19 -3.78 1.56
C THR A 26 -3.79 -4.17 1.11
N THR A 27 -3.55 -4.56 -0.13
CA THR A 27 -2.19 -4.94 -0.52
C THR A 27 -1.84 -4.49 -1.92
N CYS A 28 -0.71 -3.79 -2.00
CA CYS A 28 0.09 -3.72 -3.22
C CYS A 28 0.23 -5.13 -3.79
N LYS A 29 -0.53 -5.50 -4.83
CA LYS A 29 -0.57 -6.90 -5.28
C LYS A 29 0.85 -7.36 -5.62
N GLU A 30 1.27 -8.48 -5.02
CA GLU A 30 2.60 -9.05 -5.22
C GLU A 30 2.83 -9.36 -6.71
N VAL A 31 3.90 -8.78 -7.24
CA VAL A 31 4.43 -9.06 -8.58
C VAL A 31 5.92 -9.29 -8.48
N LYS A 32 6.51 -9.90 -9.52
CA LYS A 32 7.95 -10.05 -9.59
C LYS A 32 8.59 -8.67 -9.78
N PHE A 33 9.60 -8.37 -8.97
CA PHE A 33 10.47 -7.20 -9.15
C PHE A 33 10.95 -7.07 -10.60
N GLN A 34 10.91 -5.86 -11.15
CA GLN A 34 11.47 -5.53 -12.45
C GLN A 34 12.72 -4.67 -12.28
N SER A 35 13.78 -4.94 -13.05
CA SER A 35 15.02 -4.14 -12.96
C SER A 35 14.82 -2.67 -13.28
N THR A 36 13.79 -2.32 -14.07
CA THR A 36 13.39 -0.92 -14.34
C THR A 36 12.89 -0.19 -13.10
N ASP A 37 12.42 -0.92 -12.08
CA ASP A 37 11.95 -0.36 -10.82
C ASP A 37 13.12 0.09 -9.92
N SER A 38 14.37 -0.28 -10.26
CA SER A 38 15.58 0.15 -9.53
C SER A 38 15.75 1.67 -9.43
N THR A 39 15.00 2.45 -10.20
CA THR A 39 14.86 3.90 -10.05
C THR A 39 14.30 4.33 -8.69
N TRP A 40 13.62 3.42 -7.99
CA TRP A 40 13.11 3.60 -6.61
C TRP A 40 14.05 3.03 -5.54
N ALA A 41 15.16 2.41 -5.94
CA ALA A 41 16.16 1.98 -4.97
C ALA A 41 16.77 3.19 -4.26
N GLY A 42 16.99 3.06 -2.95
CA GLY A 42 17.43 4.18 -2.13
C GLY A 42 17.19 3.93 -0.65
N HIS A 43 17.80 4.77 0.18
CA HIS A 43 17.55 4.78 1.61
C HIS A 43 16.51 5.84 1.93
N TYR A 44 15.47 5.49 2.67
CA TYR A 44 14.37 6.38 3.00
C TYR A 44 14.22 6.50 4.52
N TYR A 45 13.90 7.71 4.98
CA TYR A 45 13.64 8.00 6.39
C TYR A 45 12.19 8.43 6.59
N LEU A 46 11.53 7.81 7.58
CA LEU A 46 10.17 8.17 7.95
C LEU A 46 10.16 9.56 8.60
N GLN A 47 9.22 10.40 8.17
CA GLN A 47 8.92 11.68 8.78
C GLN A 47 7.42 11.83 9.02
N GLY A 48 7.04 12.81 9.85
CA GLY A 48 5.64 13.16 10.10
C GLY A 48 4.93 12.31 11.16
N VAL A 49 5.63 11.40 11.84
CA VAL A 49 5.10 10.61 12.95
C VAL A 49 5.88 10.94 14.23
N MET A 50 5.17 11.34 15.27
CA MET A 50 5.77 11.74 16.54
C MET A 50 6.20 10.50 17.35
N GLU A 51 7.37 10.55 17.99
CA GLU A 51 7.94 9.43 18.79
C GLU A 51 8.12 8.10 18.01
N VAL A 52 8.22 8.17 16.69
CA VAL A 52 8.46 7.00 15.83
C VAL A 52 9.62 7.30 14.88
N GLY A 53 10.66 6.47 14.94
CA GLY A 53 11.75 6.47 13.99
C GLY A 53 11.65 5.25 13.09
N SER A 54 11.84 5.41 11.78
CA SER A 54 11.95 4.26 10.88
C SER A 54 12.79 4.59 9.66
N GLU A 55 13.51 3.60 9.18
CA GLU A 55 14.26 3.66 7.93
C GLU A 55 13.95 2.45 7.04
N LEU A 56 14.01 2.67 5.73
CA LEU A 56 13.74 1.68 4.71
C LEU A 56 14.79 1.79 3.61
N LEU A 57 15.57 0.73 3.42
CA LEU A 57 16.47 0.59 2.28
C LEU A 57 15.81 -0.30 1.23
N LEU A 58 15.54 0.26 0.05
CA LEU A 58 15.17 -0.49 -1.14
C LEU A 58 16.42 -0.75 -1.97
N GLU A 59 16.84 -2.01 -2.10
CA GLU A 59 18.01 -2.40 -2.89
C GLU A 59 17.61 -2.60 -4.37
N PRO A 60 18.50 -2.29 -5.35
CA PRO A 60 18.17 -2.33 -6.78
C PRO A 60 17.98 -3.74 -7.36
N ASN A 61 18.09 -4.77 -6.53
CA ASN A 61 17.89 -6.18 -6.86
C ASN A 61 16.54 -6.73 -6.35
N GLY A 62 15.65 -5.87 -5.84
CA GLY A 62 14.35 -6.26 -5.30
C GLY A 62 14.40 -6.78 -3.86
N LYS A 63 15.49 -6.52 -3.13
CA LYS A 63 15.62 -6.78 -1.68
C LYS A 63 15.45 -5.51 -0.87
N PHE A 64 14.96 -5.64 0.37
CA PHE A 64 14.84 -4.49 1.27
C PHE A 64 15.41 -4.83 2.64
N LYS A 65 15.78 -3.76 3.36
CA LYS A 65 16.01 -3.77 4.82
C LYS A 65 15.15 -2.68 5.43
N TRP A 66 14.57 -2.95 6.59
CA TRP A 66 13.65 -2.05 7.26
C TRP A 66 13.86 -2.12 8.76
N TYR A 67 13.83 -0.97 9.40
CA TYR A 67 13.92 -0.84 10.86
C TYR A 67 12.89 0.15 11.37
N LEU A 68 12.34 -0.11 12.55
CA LEU A 68 11.38 0.74 13.26
C LEU A 68 11.76 0.78 14.74
N ALA A 69 11.73 1.97 15.32
CA ALA A 69 11.83 2.21 16.74
C ALA A 69 10.63 3.07 17.20
N VAL A 70 9.85 2.55 18.14
CA VAL A 70 8.73 3.26 18.76
C VAL A 70 8.66 2.92 20.25
N GLY A 71 8.89 3.91 21.11
CA GLY A 71 9.00 3.68 22.55
C GLY A 71 10.08 2.66 22.90
N ALA A 72 9.68 1.51 23.46
CA ALA A 72 10.58 0.40 23.80
C ALA A 72 10.53 -0.76 22.79
N LEU A 73 9.80 -0.60 21.68
CA LEU A 73 9.67 -1.59 20.62
C LEU A 73 10.63 -1.25 19.48
N ASP A 74 11.53 -2.18 19.20
CA ASP A 74 12.41 -2.16 18.03
C ASP A 74 12.06 -3.33 17.12
N GLN A 75 11.84 -3.07 15.83
CA GLN A 75 11.50 -4.08 14.84
C GLN A 75 12.39 -3.98 13.63
N TYR A 76 12.77 -5.14 13.10
CA TYR A 76 13.65 -5.26 11.95
C TYR A 76 13.11 -6.32 10.99
N ALA A 77 13.19 -6.03 9.70
CA ALA A 77 12.84 -6.99 8.66
C ALA A 77 13.72 -6.84 7.43
N GLU A 78 14.05 -7.97 6.83
CA GLU A 78 14.54 -8.03 5.45
C GLU A 78 13.59 -8.87 4.61
N GLY A 79 13.62 -8.66 3.31
CA GLY A 79 12.78 -9.44 2.41
C GLY A 79 12.86 -9.00 0.97
N THR A 80 11.74 -9.06 0.28
CA THR A 80 11.62 -8.65 -1.12
C THR A 80 10.64 -7.50 -1.28
N TRP A 81 10.91 -6.64 -2.24
CA TRP A 81 9.99 -5.58 -2.64
C TRP A 81 9.70 -5.61 -4.13
N TRP A 82 8.60 -4.97 -4.52
CA TRP A 82 8.19 -4.82 -5.91
C TRP A 82 7.42 -3.52 -6.09
N LYS A 83 7.38 -3.01 -7.31
CA LYS A 83 6.48 -1.92 -7.70
C LYS A 83 5.30 -2.49 -8.48
N ASN A 84 4.10 -2.00 -8.20
CA ASN A 84 2.90 -2.32 -8.95
C ASN A 84 2.02 -1.06 -9.07
N GLY A 85 1.94 -0.50 -10.28
CA GLY A 85 1.27 0.77 -10.50
C GLY A 85 1.92 1.91 -9.70
N ASN A 86 1.13 2.58 -8.86
CA ASN A 86 1.53 3.69 -7.99
C ASN A 86 1.96 3.24 -6.58
N CYS A 87 2.33 1.97 -6.42
CA CYS A 87 2.57 1.41 -5.10
C CYS A 87 3.84 0.56 -5.07
N ILE A 88 4.55 0.61 -3.93
CA ILE A 88 5.62 -0.31 -3.56
C ILE A 88 5.10 -1.28 -2.49
N GLY A 89 5.29 -2.58 -2.74
CA GLY A 89 4.93 -3.64 -1.79
C GLY A 89 6.18 -4.22 -1.14
N LEU A 90 6.06 -4.59 0.14
CA LEU A 90 7.11 -5.26 0.90
C LEU A 90 6.62 -6.63 1.37
N LYS A 91 7.51 -7.61 1.34
CA LYS A 91 7.28 -8.94 1.92
C LYS A 91 8.49 -9.37 2.72
N ALA A 92 8.35 -9.31 4.05
CA ALA A 92 9.37 -9.80 4.96
C ALA A 92 9.64 -11.30 4.73
N ALA A 93 10.90 -11.71 4.84
CA ALA A 93 11.26 -13.12 4.86
C ALA A 93 10.65 -13.80 6.09
N SER A 94 10.36 -15.09 5.97
CA SER A 94 9.59 -15.86 6.97
C SER A 94 10.21 -15.85 8.37
N GLN A 95 11.52 -15.70 8.48
CA GLN A 95 12.25 -15.59 9.75
C GLN A 95 11.95 -14.29 10.51
N TYR A 96 11.63 -13.19 9.82
CA TYR A 96 11.25 -11.92 10.44
C TYR A 96 9.74 -11.86 10.65
N ALA A 97 8.96 -12.30 9.64
CA ALA A 97 7.51 -12.12 9.58
C ALA A 97 6.73 -12.63 10.82
N LYS A 98 7.26 -13.64 11.52
CA LYS A 98 6.59 -14.22 12.70
C LYS A 98 6.58 -13.30 13.93
N ASN A 99 7.51 -12.36 14.00
CA ASN A 99 7.74 -11.51 15.17
C ASN A 99 7.48 -10.02 14.87
N LEU A 100 6.95 -9.70 13.68
CA LEU A 100 6.57 -8.34 13.34
C LEU A 100 5.19 -8.03 13.90
N GLU A 101 5.13 -6.96 14.68
CA GLU A 101 3.90 -6.42 15.28
C GLU A 101 3.41 -5.22 14.47
N ILE A 102 4.35 -4.39 14.01
CA ILE A 102 4.15 -3.24 13.14
C ILE A 102 4.98 -3.48 11.88
N PHE A 103 4.31 -3.42 10.73
CA PHE A 103 4.97 -3.54 9.44
C PHE A 103 4.15 -2.78 8.39
N PRO A 104 4.80 -2.10 7.41
CA PRO A 104 4.08 -1.45 6.32
C PRO A 104 3.21 -2.46 5.55
N THR A 105 1.93 -2.11 5.35
CA THR A 105 1.01 -2.90 4.53
C THR A 105 0.95 -2.39 3.09
N ARG A 106 1.22 -1.10 2.91
CA ARG A 106 1.25 -0.41 1.61
C ARG A 106 2.18 0.81 1.68
N LEU A 107 2.94 1.02 0.61
CA LEU A 107 3.71 2.23 0.38
C LEU A 107 3.19 2.87 -0.92
N GLU A 108 2.46 3.98 -0.82
CA GLU A 108 1.95 4.71 -1.98
C GLU A 108 2.99 5.70 -2.47
N ILE A 109 3.19 5.72 -3.78
CA ILE A 109 4.15 6.62 -4.43
C ILE A 109 3.51 8.00 -4.60
N HIS A 110 4.15 9.02 -4.02
CA HIS A 110 3.81 10.43 -4.17
C HIS A 110 5.07 11.18 -4.59
N ASP A 111 5.17 11.55 -5.87
CA ASP A 111 6.37 12.15 -6.48
C ASP A 111 7.64 11.30 -6.34
N LYS A 112 8.43 11.53 -5.27
CA LYS A 112 9.62 10.73 -4.90
C LYS A 112 9.51 10.08 -3.53
N ASP A 113 8.41 10.33 -2.84
CA ASP A 113 8.17 9.92 -1.47
C ASP A 113 7.24 8.71 -1.43
N LEU A 114 7.29 8.00 -0.30
CA LEU A 114 6.48 6.82 -0.06
C LEU A 114 5.59 7.04 1.17
N ALA A 115 4.32 7.35 0.93
CA ALA A 115 3.33 7.46 1.98
C ALA A 115 3.00 6.06 2.52
N VAL A 116 3.12 5.86 3.84
CA VAL A 116 3.01 4.53 4.44
C VAL A 116 1.64 4.31 5.06
N THR A 117 1.06 3.15 4.78
CA THR A 117 -0.10 2.63 5.52
C THR A 117 0.35 1.49 6.43
N TRP A 118 0.07 1.61 7.72
CA TRP A 118 0.41 0.62 8.73
C TRP A 118 -0.68 -0.45 8.87
N LEU A 119 -0.38 -1.51 9.62
CA LEU A 119 -1.38 -2.49 10.02
C LEU A 119 -2.51 -1.78 10.79
N GLY A 120 -3.76 -2.00 10.37
CA GLY A 120 -4.93 -1.26 10.89
C GLY A 120 -5.45 -0.17 9.95
N GLY A 121 -4.75 0.12 8.85
CA GLY A 121 -5.23 1.02 7.79
C GLY A 121 -4.98 2.51 8.05
N HIS A 122 -4.30 2.86 9.14
CA HIS A 122 -3.89 4.23 9.40
C HIS A 122 -2.71 4.60 8.47
N GLN A 123 -2.91 5.67 7.71
CA GLN A 123 -1.87 6.28 6.88
C GLN A 123 -1.25 7.42 7.68
N ASP A 124 -0.10 7.14 8.29
CA ASP A 124 0.62 8.10 9.11
C ASP A 124 2.10 8.12 8.71
N GLY A 125 2.59 9.29 8.33
CA GLY A 125 3.97 9.52 7.95
C GLY A 125 4.30 9.24 6.49
N VAL A 126 5.47 9.72 6.12
CA VAL A 126 6.00 9.66 4.76
C VAL A 126 7.47 9.29 4.83
N TYR A 127 7.87 8.29 4.05
CA TYR A 127 9.27 7.97 3.83
C TYR A 127 9.83 8.88 2.73
N HIS A 128 10.80 9.71 3.11
CA HIS A 128 11.52 10.57 2.17
C HIS A 128 12.85 9.94 1.78
N LEU A 129 13.18 10.00 0.50
CA LEU A 129 14.48 9.54 -0.01
C LEU A 129 15.60 10.40 0.61
N ALA A 130 16.62 9.74 1.17
CA ALA A 130 17.82 10.41 1.65
C ALA A 130 18.58 11.07 0.48
N GLU A 131 18.99 12.32 0.65
CA GLU A 131 19.77 13.10 -0.32
C GLU A 131 21.18 12.54 -0.54
#